data_AF-Q0RFG1-F1
#
_entry.id   AF-Q0RFG1-F1
#
_cell.length_a   1.000
_cell.length_b   1.000
_cell.length_c   1.000
_cell.angle_alpha   90.00
_cell.angle_beta   90.00
_cell.angle_gamma   90.00
#
_symmetry.space_group_name_H-M   'P 1'
#
loop_
_entity.id
_entity.type
_entity.pdbx_description
1 polymer ?
#
loop_
_entity_poly.entity_id
_entity_poly.type
_entity_poly.pdbx_seq_one_letter_code
_entity_poly.pdbx_strand_id
1 'polypeptide(L)'
;MMPERAILANITCSTTGHPGVGRFSRQGANLELKGVSRQRPDSVLPVSGSLAQATDGGSFTIGADYRGCPSCGADNVVRCSQCRQLACWSSSQPTFHCPSCGRNGPVRGVITAFSTLGGG
;
A
#
# COMPACT_ATOMS: atom_id res chain seq x y z
N MET A 1 10.74 24.85 3.75
CA MET A 1 9.54 24.08 3.37
C MET A 1 10.03 22.80 2.72
N MET A 2 9.85 21.65 3.37
CA MET A 2 10.28 20.36 2.80
C MET A 2 9.26 19.98 1.71
N PRO A 3 9.70 19.58 0.51
CA PRO A 3 8.77 19.18 -0.53
C PRO A 3 8.02 17.92 -0.07
N GLU A 4 6.70 17.96 -0.17
CA GLU A 4 5.84 16.78 -0.06
C GLU A 4 6.33 15.73 -1.07
N ARG A 5 6.97 14.67 -0.57
CA ARG A 5 7.43 13.58 -1.44
C ARG A 5 6.29 12.60 -1.60
N ALA A 6 5.72 12.57 -2.79
CA ALA A 6 4.84 11.49 -3.19
C ALA A 6 5.68 10.22 -3.34
N ILE A 7 5.36 9.20 -2.55
CA ILE A 7 5.91 7.87 -2.66
C ILE A 7 4.89 6.98 -3.34
N LEU A 8 5.33 6.22 -4.33
CA LEU A 8 4.50 5.21 -4.99
C LEU A 8 4.86 3.85 -4.41
N ALA A 9 3.90 2.95 -4.24
CA ALA A 9 4.18 1.57 -3.84
C ALA A 9 3.27 0.60 -4.56
N ASN A 10 3.77 -0.61 -4.78
CA ASN A 10 2.98 -1.65 -5.40
C ASN A 10 1.90 -2.11 -4.43
N ILE A 11 0.66 -2.13 -4.91
CA ILE A 11 -0.47 -2.59 -4.14
C ILE A 11 -1.35 -3.52 -4.99
N THR A 12 -1.63 -4.70 -4.49
CA THR A 12 -2.47 -5.67 -5.18
C THR A 12 -3.79 -5.83 -4.46
N CYS A 13 -4.93 -5.87 -5.16
CA CYS A 13 -6.18 -6.18 -4.47
C CYS A 13 -6.17 -7.63 -3.98
N SER A 14 -6.44 -7.85 -2.68
CA SER A 14 -6.58 -9.20 -2.11
C SER A 14 -7.74 -10.01 -2.69
N THR A 15 -8.85 -9.33 -3.01
CA THR A 15 -10.06 -9.95 -3.54
C THR A 15 -9.93 -10.34 -5.02
N THR A 16 -9.43 -9.43 -5.86
CA THR A 16 -9.40 -9.64 -7.32
C THR A 16 -8.03 -10.00 -7.86
N GLY A 17 -6.97 -9.95 -7.04
CA GLY A 17 -5.59 -10.19 -7.48
C GLY A 17 -5.01 -9.14 -8.43
N HIS A 18 -5.75 -8.06 -8.73
CA HIS A 18 -5.31 -7.06 -9.70
C HIS A 18 -4.24 -6.14 -9.10
N PRO A 19 -3.08 -5.97 -9.77
CA PRO A 19 -2.04 -5.07 -9.33
C PRO A 19 -2.42 -3.61 -9.56
N GLY A 20 -1.80 -2.73 -8.79
CA GLY A 20 -2.09 -1.32 -8.72
C GLY A 20 -0.94 -0.56 -8.08
N VAL A 21 -1.05 0.77 -8.13
CA VAL A 21 -0.06 1.68 -7.57
C VAL A 21 -0.74 2.50 -6.48
N GLY A 22 -0.31 2.30 -5.24
CA GLY A 22 -0.68 3.15 -4.12
C GLY A 22 0.17 4.41 -4.13
N ARG A 23 -0.47 5.56 -3.97
CA ARG A 23 0.17 6.87 -3.88
C ARG A 23 0.08 7.38 -2.45
N PHE A 24 1.24 7.56 -1.85
CA PHE A 24 1.41 7.96 -0.46
C PHE A 24 2.09 9.33 -0.40
N SER A 25 1.55 10.26 0.38
CA SER A 25 2.20 11.53 0.65
C SER A 25 3.06 11.39 1.91
N ARG A 26 4.38 11.58 1.79
CA ARG A 26 5.30 11.61 2.93
C ARG A 26 5.41 13.02 3.48
N GLN A 27 5.01 13.19 4.74
CA GLN A 27 5.17 14.42 5.52
C GLN A 27 6.09 14.15 6.71
N GLY A 28 7.41 14.22 6.48
CA GLY A 28 8.42 13.85 7.46
C GLY A 28 8.40 12.36 7.79
N ALA A 29 8.06 12.03 9.04
CA ALA A 29 7.89 10.65 9.49
C ALA A 29 6.51 10.08 9.12
N ASN A 30 5.49 10.91 8.93
CA ASN A 30 4.13 10.44 8.66
C ASN A 30 3.94 10.09 7.18
N LEU A 31 3.17 9.03 6.94
CA LEU A 31 2.76 8.61 5.60
C LEU A 31 1.24 8.60 5.53
N GLU A 32 0.72 9.29 4.51
CA GLU A 32 -0.71 9.34 4.25
C GLU A 32 -1.01 8.70 2.90
N LEU A 33 -1.83 7.65 2.87
CA LEU A 33 -2.35 7.09 1.63
C LEU A 33 -3.37 8.06 1.03
N LYS A 34 -3.01 8.70 -0.08
CA LYS A 34 -3.90 9.60 -0.81
C LYS A 34 -4.84 8.87 -1.77
N GLY A 35 -4.37 7.76 -2.35
CA GLY A 35 -5.09 7.12 -3.44
C GLY A 35 -4.43 5.82 -3.88
N VAL A 36 -5.22 4.95 -4.50
CA VAL A 36 -4.70 3.80 -5.24
C VAL A 36 -5.19 3.93 -6.68
N SER A 37 -4.27 3.75 -7.61
CA SER A 37 -4.56 3.73 -9.04
C SER A 37 -4.46 2.30 -9.55
N ARG A 38 -5.42 1.88 -10.37
CA ARG A 38 -5.35 0.58 -11.03
C ARG A 38 -4.24 0.64 -12.07
N GLN A 39 -3.31 -0.32 -12.04
CA GLN A 39 -2.27 -0.40 -13.04
C GLN A 39 -2.88 -0.93 -14.34
N ARG A 40 -2.51 -0.34 -15.48
CA ARG A 40 -2.91 -0.90 -16.77
C ARG A 40 -2.17 -2.22 -16.99
N PRO A 41 -2.81 -3.22 -17.61
CA PRO A 41 -2.18 -4.52 -17.86
C PRO A 41 -0.86 -4.45 -18.66
N ASP A 42 -0.65 -3.39 -19.42
CA ASP A 42 0.57 -3.15 -20.22
C ASP A 42 1.61 -2.25 -19.53
N SER A 43 1.29 -1.69 -18.36
CA SER A 43 2.25 -0.87 -17.62
C SER A 43 3.17 -1.78 -16.81
N VAL A 44 4.45 -1.80 -17.12
CA VAL A 44 5.46 -2.43 -16.26
C VAL A 44 5.58 -1.59 -14.99
N LEU A 45 5.28 -2.16 -13.82
CA LEU A 45 5.64 -1.49 -12.57
C LEU A 45 7.17 -1.39 -12.51
N PRO A 46 7.71 -0.26 -12.02
CA PRO A 46 9.07 -0.26 -11.53
C PRO A 46 9.25 -1.46 -10.60
N VAL A 47 10.37 -2.16 -10.70
CA VAL A 47 10.73 -3.13 -9.65
C VAL A 47 10.65 -2.40 -8.32
N SER A 48 10.00 -3.02 -7.32
CA SER A 48 9.99 -2.52 -5.94
C SER A 48 11.42 -2.13 -5.56
N GLY A 49 11.67 -0.83 -5.51
CA GLY A 49 12.95 -0.24 -5.17
C GLY A 49 13.05 -0.11 -3.66
N SER A 50 13.45 1.06 -3.18
CA SER A 50 13.81 1.29 -1.78
C SER A 50 12.68 0.98 -0.77
N LEU A 51 13.07 0.64 0.46
CA LEU A 51 12.12 0.49 1.57
C LEU A 51 11.71 1.89 2.04
N ALA A 52 10.44 2.29 1.87
CA ALA A 52 9.94 3.45 2.59
C ALA A 52 9.55 3.05 4.00
N GLN A 53 10.23 3.67 4.96
CA GLN A 53 9.86 3.57 6.36
C GLN A 53 8.73 4.57 6.62
N ALA A 54 7.59 4.06 7.09
CA ALA A 54 6.56 4.87 7.75
C ALA A 54 7.00 5.27 9.16
N THR A 55 7.96 4.55 9.75
CA THR A 55 8.39 4.75 11.12
C THR A 55 9.89 4.96 11.19
N ASP A 56 10.28 6.22 11.14
CA ASP A 56 11.21 6.79 12.12
C ASP A 56 10.34 7.48 13.20
N GLY A 57 9.45 6.70 13.86
CA GLY A 57 8.44 7.20 14.81
C GLY A 57 7.13 7.78 14.23
N GLY A 58 6.94 7.77 12.91
CA GLY A 58 5.73 8.31 12.27
C GLY A 58 4.53 7.35 12.20
N SER A 59 3.37 7.88 11.83
CA SER A 59 2.13 7.12 11.68
C SER A 59 1.74 6.92 10.22
N PHE A 60 1.26 5.72 9.90
CA PHE A 60 0.56 5.45 8.65
C PHE A 60 -0.92 5.79 8.81
N THR A 61 -1.43 6.64 7.92
CA THR A 61 -2.84 7.05 7.91
C THR A 61 -3.42 6.92 6.50
N ILE A 62 -4.71 6.67 6.43
CA ILE A 62 -5.47 6.72 5.18
C ILE A 62 -6.03 8.13 5.07
N GLY A 63 -5.63 8.87 4.04
CA GLY A 63 -6.11 10.23 3.82
C GLY A 63 -7.59 10.23 3.44
N ALA A 64 -8.29 11.31 3.77
CA ALA A 64 -9.72 11.45 3.44
C ALA A 64 -10.02 11.42 1.93
N ASP A 65 -9.01 11.68 1.11
CA ASP A 65 -9.06 11.58 -0.35
C ASP A 65 -9.14 10.12 -0.85
N TYR A 66 -8.80 9.14 -0.01
CA TYR A 66 -8.84 7.74 -0.38
C TYR A 66 -10.28 7.25 -0.49
N ARG A 67 -10.78 7.17 -1.73
CA ARG A 67 -12.13 6.68 -2.06
C ARG A 67 -12.26 5.15 -2.09
N GLY A 68 -11.23 4.42 -1.65
CA GLY A 68 -11.17 2.96 -1.74
C GLY A 68 -10.40 2.47 -2.96
N CYS A 69 -10.08 1.18 -2.94
CA CYS A 69 -9.27 0.55 -3.97
C CYS A 69 -10.06 0.47 -5.27
N PRO A 70 -9.57 1.02 -6.40
CA PRO A 70 -10.32 1.06 -7.64
C PRO A 70 -10.63 -0.33 -8.20
N SER A 71 -9.88 -1.36 -7.78
CA SER A 71 -10.05 -2.76 -8.20
C SER A 71 -11.22 -3.48 -7.53
N CYS A 72 -11.50 -3.17 -6.26
CA CYS A 72 -12.39 -3.98 -5.43
C CYS A 72 -13.14 -3.20 -4.35
N GLY A 73 -13.02 -1.87 -4.32
CA GLY A 73 -13.68 -1.00 -3.35
C GLY A 73 -13.10 -1.06 -1.93
N ALA A 74 -12.01 -1.77 -1.70
CA ALA A 74 -11.42 -1.92 -0.37
C ALA A 74 -11.03 -0.56 0.24
N ASP A 75 -11.59 -0.28 1.41
CA ASP A 75 -11.44 0.92 2.23
C ASP A 75 -10.13 0.97 3.04
N ASN A 76 -9.44 -0.16 3.15
CA ASN A 76 -8.20 -0.28 3.90
C ASN A 76 -7.07 -0.91 3.06
N VAL A 77 -5.86 -0.83 3.61
CA VAL A 77 -4.67 -1.45 3.03
C VAL A 77 -3.89 -2.17 4.11
N VAL A 78 -3.30 -3.29 3.74
CA VAL A 78 -2.55 -4.14 4.65
C VAL A 78 -1.24 -4.54 4.03
N ARG A 79 -0.22 -4.67 4.86
CA ARG A 79 1.09 -5.13 4.42
C ARG A 79 1.26 -6.58 4.81
N CYS A 80 1.57 -7.43 3.84
CA CYS A 80 1.97 -8.79 4.13
C CYS A 80 3.32 -8.78 4.86
N SER A 81 3.42 -9.42 6.03
CA SER A 81 4.68 -9.46 6.79
C SER A 81 5.76 -10.32 6.13
N GLN A 82 5.37 -11.21 5.22
CA GLN A 82 6.27 -12.15 4.54
C GLN A 82 6.88 -11.52 3.29
N CYS A 83 6.05 -11.16 2.30
CA CYS A 83 6.53 -10.55 1.05
C CYS A 83 6.72 -9.02 1.14
N ARG A 84 6.32 -8.39 2.26
CA ARG A 84 6.40 -6.93 2.48
C ARG A 84 5.66 -6.07 1.46
N GLN A 85 4.86 -6.70 0.59
CA GLN A 85 3.99 -6.00 -0.35
C GLN A 85 2.71 -5.51 0.33
N LEU A 86 2.22 -4.39 -0.18
CA LEU A 86 0.92 -3.86 0.20
C LEU A 86 -0.18 -4.52 -0.61
N ALA A 87 -1.34 -4.65 0.02
CA ALA A 87 -2.52 -5.13 -0.64
C ALA A 87 -3.76 -4.40 -0.15
N CYS A 88 -4.69 -4.13 -1.07
CA CYS A 88 -5.98 -3.59 -0.69
C CYS A 88 -6.76 -4.67 0.07
N TRP A 89 -7.33 -4.30 1.21
CA TRP A 89 -8.12 -5.18 2.06
C TRP A 89 -9.25 -4.38 2.70
N SER A 90 -10.46 -4.93 2.72
CA SER A 90 -11.58 -4.25 3.36
C SER A 90 -11.62 -4.60 4.83
N SER A 91 -11.83 -3.62 5.70
CA SER A 91 -11.98 -3.87 7.14
C SER A 91 -13.17 -4.77 7.48
N SER A 92 -14.09 -4.94 6.53
CA SER A 92 -15.23 -5.86 6.63
C SER A 92 -14.84 -7.34 6.58
N GLN A 93 -13.63 -7.67 6.10
CA GLN A 93 -13.17 -9.05 6.01
C GLN A 93 -12.35 -9.41 7.27
N PRO A 94 -12.61 -10.53 7.97
CA PRO A 94 -11.87 -10.87 9.19
C PRO A 94 -10.44 -11.37 8.92
N THR A 95 -10.20 -11.89 7.72
CA THR A 95 -8.91 -12.43 7.29
C THR A 95 -8.42 -11.69 6.05
N PHE A 96 -7.11 -11.51 5.98
CA PHE A 96 -6.43 -11.00 4.80
C PHE A 96 -5.79 -12.17 4.06
N HIS A 97 -5.98 -12.22 2.75
CA HIS A 97 -5.30 -13.14 1.85
C HIS A 97 -4.33 -12.36 0.95
N CYS A 98 -3.05 -12.73 0.99
CA CYS A 98 -2.03 -12.11 0.17
C CYS A 98 -1.96 -12.79 -1.21
N PRO A 99 -2.32 -12.09 -2.30
CA PRO A 99 -2.33 -12.68 -3.65
C PRO A 99 -0.92 -12.96 -4.19
N SER A 100 0.13 -12.34 -3.62
CA SER A 100 1.51 -12.52 -4.10
C SER A 100 2.23 -13.71 -3.50
N CYS A 101 2.00 -14.03 -2.22
CA CYS A 101 2.67 -15.16 -1.55
C CYS A 101 1.72 -16.26 -1.06
N GLY A 102 0.40 -16.09 -1.26
CA GLY A 102 -0.62 -17.06 -0.85
C GLY A 102 -0.92 -17.10 0.66
N ARG A 103 -0.22 -16.30 1.47
CA ARG A 103 -0.41 -16.31 2.92
C ARG A 103 -1.76 -15.71 3.30
N ASN A 104 -2.46 -16.37 4.21
CA ASN A 104 -3.69 -15.85 4.81
C ASN A 104 -3.55 -15.73 6.33
N GLY A 105 -4.32 -14.82 6.93
CA GLY A 105 -4.36 -14.67 8.39
C GLY A 105 -5.08 -13.41 8.86
N PRO A 106 -5.25 -13.24 10.18
CA PRO A 106 -5.85 -12.04 10.74
C PRO A 106 -4.93 -10.83 10.56
N VAL A 107 -5.52 -9.66 10.30
CA VAL A 107 -4.80 -8.39 10.20
C VAL A 107 -4.64 -7.81 11.59
N ARG A 108 -3.39 -7.62 12.03
CA ARG A 108 -3.09 -6.98 13.31
C ARG A 108 -1.84 -6.10 13.19
N GLY A 109 -1.81 -5.02 13.97
CA GLY A 109 -0.68 -4.09 14.05
C GLY A 109 -0.81 -2.89 13.11
N VAL A 110 0.28 -2.12 13.00
CA VAL A 110 0.38 -0.92 12.17
C VAL A 110 1.46 -1.10 11.10
N ILE A 111 1.31 -0.40 9.98
CA ILE A 111 2.29 -0.44 8.89
C ILE A 111 3.47 0.46 9.28
N THR A 112 4.62 -0.17 9.55
CA THR A 112 5.86 0.53 9.94
C THR A 112 6.80 0.81 8.77
N ALA A 113 6.79 -0.03 7.74
CA ALA A 113 7.59 0.16 6.52
C ALA A 113 7.06 -0.71 5.38
N PHE A 114 7.25 -0.30 4.14
CA PHE A 114 6.86 -1.06 2.94
C PHE A 114 7.82 -0.80 1.78
N SER A 115 7.82 -1.70 0.80
CA SER A 115 8.64 -1.53 -0.41
C SER A 115 7.97 -0.56 -1.38
N THR A 116 8.74 0.40 -1.91
CA THR A 116 8.20 1.46 -2.75
C THR A 116 8.67 1.35 -4.18
N LEU A 117 7.83 1.82 -5.09
CA LEU A 117 8.10 1.92 -6.51
C LEU A 117 8.87 3.23 -6.73
N GLY A 118 10.18 3.12 -6.92
CA GLY A 118 11.06 4.25 -7.17
C GLY A 118 11.82 4.75 -5.93
N GLY A 119 13.12 4.97 -6.14
CA GLY A 119 14.05 5.48 -5.15
C GLY A 119 15.48 5.46 -5.68
N GLY A 120 15.73 6.23 -6.75
CA GLY A 120 17.03 6.83 -7.04
C GLY A 120 16.94 8.30 -6.70
#